data_AF-A0AAW3RC05-F1
#
_entry.id   AF-A0AAW3RC05-F1
#
_cell.length_a   1.000
_cell.length_b   1.000
_cell.length_c   1.000
_cell.angle_alpha   90.00
_cell.angle_beta   90.00
_cell.angle_gamma   90.00
#
_symmetry.space_group_name_H-M   'P 1'
#
loop_
_entity.id
_entity.type
_entity.pdbx_description
1 polymer ?
#
loop_
_entity_poly.entity_id
_entity_poly.type
_entity_poly.pdbx_seq_one_letter_code
_entity_poly.pdbx_strand_id
1 'polypeptide(L)'
;MVANDETANDQLQQELMAATAETSGVGIRFWTIDKTISTIHKASPRQHIFLVIRNAQDARRLVEGGVPVKNLNLGNMHFSKGKVQVTKYTYMDDQDKADLKYCADHGVNVYVQEVPEDKKQPLEEVI
;
A
#
# COMPACT_ATOMS: atom_id res chain seq x y z
N MET A 1 4.46 -8.70 -2.74
CA MET A 1 3.49 -8.57 -3.86
C MET A 1 3.28 -7.09 -4.10
N VAL A 2 3.17 -6.68 -5.36
CA VAL A 2 2.87 -5.32 -5.79
C VAL A 2 1.49 -5.33 -6.42
N ALA A 3 0.55 -4.59 -5.84
CA ALA A 3 -0.78 -4.38 -6.39
C ALA A 3 -0.84 -2.97 -6.98
N ASN A 4 -0.63 -2.87 -8.29
CA ASN A 4 -0.65 -1.62 -9.02
C ASN A 4 -0.92 -1.88 -10.51
N ASP A 5 -1.92 -1.19 -11.06
CA ASP A 5 -2.40 -1.42 -12.43
C ASP A 5 -1.33 -1.06 -13.47
N GLU A 6 -0.53 0.00 -13.25
CA GLU A 6 0.55 0.39 -14.16
C GLU A 6 1.68 -0.64 -14.14
N THR A 7 2.26 -0.93 -12.96
CA THR A 7 3.38 -1.88 -12.85
C THR A 7 2.99 -3.29 -13.31
N ALA A 8 1.74 -3.73 -13.09
CA ALA A 8 1.26 -5.03 -13.58
C ALA A 8 1.30 -5.16 -15.11
N ASN A 9 1.39 -4.04 -15.85
CA ASN A 9 1.45 -4.00 -17.30
C ASN A 9 2.79 -3.44 -17.84
N ASP A 10 3.76 -3.12 -16.97
CA ASP A 10 5.08 -2.59 -17.35
C ASP A 10 6.17 -3.65 -17.10
N GLN A 11 6.61 -4.32 -18.16
CA GLN A 11 7.60 -5.39 -18.07
C GLN A 11 8.94 -4.90 -17.51
N LEU A 12 9.38 -3.69 -17.88
CA LEU A 12 10.67 -3.15 -17.43
C LEU A 12 10.62 -2.89 -15.92
N GLN A 13 9.54 -2.29 -15.42
CA GLN A 13 9.38 -2.08 -13.97
C GLN A 13 9.33 -3.42 -13.22
N GLN A 14 8.64 -4.43 -13.76
CA GLN A 14 8.58 -5.76 -13.15
C GLN A 14 9.96 -6.39 -13.04
N GLU A 15 10.76 -6.36 -14.11
CA GLU A 15 12.12 -6.91 -14.14
C GLU A 15 13.03 -6.24 -13.10
N LEU A 16 13.00 -4.91 -13.02
CA LEU A 16 13.82 -4.14 -12.07
C LEU A 16 13.43 -4.44 -10.60
N MET A 17 12.13 -4.51 -10.31
CA MET A 17 11.64 -4.84 -8.97
C MET A 17 11.90 -6.31 -8.60
N ALA A 18 11.77 -7.23 -9.56
CA ALA A 18 12.05 -8.65 -9.35
C ALA A 18 13.51 -8.91 -9.01
N ALA A 19 14.45 -8.28 -9.72
CA ALA A 19 15.88 -8.40 -9.40
C ALA A 19 16.18 -7.99 -7.94
N THR A 20 15.51 -6.96 -7.42
CA THR A 20 15.66 -6.52 -6.02
C THR A 20 15.03 -7.51 -5.02
N ALA A 21 13.87 -8.06 -5.35
CA ALA A 21 13.21 -9.06 -4.50
C ALA A 21 13.97 -10.39 -4.44
N GLU A 22 14.52 -10.84 -5.58
CA GLU A 22 15.29 -12.08 -5.69
C GLU A 22 16.56 -12.05 -4.86
N THR A 23 17.29 -10.92 -4.86
CA THR A 23 18.49 -10.75 -4.02
C THR A 23 18.17 -10.82 -2.51
N SER A 24 16.93 -10.53 -2.14
CA SER A 24 16.43 -10.65 -0.76
C SER A 24 15.82 -12.03 -0.45
N GLY A 25 15.84 -12.97 -1.41
CA GLY A 25 15.28 -14.32 -1.25
C GLY A 25 13.75 -14.36 -1.14
N VAL A 26 13.04 -13.32 -1.59
CA VAL A 26 11.58 -13.25 -1.51
C VAL A 26 10.93 -13.31 -2.89
N GLY A 27 9.84 -14.07 -2.98
CA GLY A 27 9.03 -14.12 -4.20
C GLY A 27 8.23 -12.84 -4.40
N ILE A 28 8.24 -12.29 -5.61
CA ILE A 28 7.43 -11.14 -6.00
C ILE A 28 6.36 -11.53 -7.02
N ARG A 29 5.23 -10.82 -6.99
CA ARG A 29 4.13 -10.91 -7.95
C ARG A 29 3.61 -9.51 -8.20
N PHE A 30 3.22 -9.23 -9.44
CA PHE A 30 2.69 -7.95 -9.88
C PHE A 30 1.26 -8.17 -10.37
N TRP A 31 0.28 -7.65 -9.65
CA TRP A 31 -1.14 -7.80 -9.98
C TRP A 31 -1.80 -6.43 -10.10
N THR A 32 -2.84 -6.36 -10.93
CA THR A 32 -3.78 -5.24 -10.88
C THR A 32 -4.55 -5.25 -9.57
N ILE A 33 -5.19 -4.13 -9.24
CA ILE A 33 -6.05 -4.00 -8.06
C ILE A 33 -7.19 -5.02 -8.15
N ASP A 34 -7.88 -5.09 -9.29
CA ASP A 34 -9.03 -5.99 -9.46
C ASP A 34 -8.63 -7.47 -9.37
N LYS A 35 -7.49 -7.85 -9.96
CA LYS A 35 -6.97 -9.21 -9.84
C LYS A 35 -6.61 -9.55 -8.40
N THR A 36 -6.09 -8.58 -7.66
CA THR A 36 -5.78 -8.75 -6.24
C THR A 36 -7.05 -9.03 -5.45
N ILE A 37 -8.08 -8.20 -5.62
CA ILE A 37 -9.40 -8.37 -5.00
C ILE A 37 -9.96 -9.77 -5.28
N SER A 38 -10.01 -10.18 -6.55
CA SER A 38 -10.65 -11.44 -6.94
C SER A 38 -9.89 -12.71 -6.53
N THR A 39 -8.59 -12.60 -6.22
CA THR A 39 -7.69 -13.77 -6.16
C THR A 39 -7.03 -13.95 -4.80
N ILE A 40 -6.84 -12.89 -4.01
CA ILE A 40 -6.06 -12.96 -2.78
C ILE A 40 -6.59 -13.98 -1.77
N HIS A 41 -7.90 -14.22 -1.75
CA HIS A 41 -8.56 -15.20 -0.90
C HIS A 41 -8.17 -16.66 -1.20
N LYS A 42 -7.54 -16.91 -2.35
CA LYS A 42 -7.02 -18.24 -2.75
C LYS A 42 -5.60 -18.49 -2.25
N ALA A 43 -4.97 -17.52 -1.60
CA ALA A 43 -3.62 -17.68 -1.05
C ALA A 43 -3.62 -18.79 0.02
N SER A 44 -2.59 -19.63 -0.01
CA SER A 44 -2.39 -20.65 1.01
C SER A 44 -2.09 -19.99 2.36
N PRO A 45 -2.58 -20.53 3.51
CA PRO A 45 -2.24 -20.02 4.83
C PRO A 45 -0.73 -20.00 5.14
N ARG A 46 0.09 -20.76 4.38
CA ARG A 46 1.56 -20.75 4.49
C ARG A 46 2.21 -19.54 3.81
N GLN A 47 1.48 -18.80 2.98
CA GLN A 47 2.00 -17.65 2.27
C GLN A 47 1.87 -16.39 3.13
N HIS A 48 3.01 -15.88 3.60
CA HIS A 48 3.07 -14.56 4.22
C HIS A 48 3.24 -13.50 3.12
N ILE A 49 2.20 -12.70 2.90
CA ILE A 49 2.16 -11.72 1.81
C ILE A 49 2.37 -10.32 2.38
N PHE A 50 3.47 -9.69 1.98
CA PHE A 50 3.66 -8.24 2.10
C PHE A 50 3.12 -7.56 0.84
N LEU A 51 2.15 -6.66 1.00
CA LEU A 51 1.47 -5.99 -0.11
C LEU A 51 1.96 -4.53 -0.23
N VAL A 52 2.55 -4.21 -1.38
CA VAL A 52 2.95 -2.85 -1.74
C VAL A 52 1.93 -2.28 -2.71
N ILE A 53 1.44 -1.08 -2.43
CA ILE A 53 0.48 -0.32 -3.22
C ILE A 53 1.02 1.09 -3.44
N ARG A 54 0.46 1.80 -4.43
CA ARG A 54 0.99 3.09 -4.86
C ARG A 54 0.45 4.29 -4.07
N ASN A 55 -0.82 4.26 -3.70
CA ASN A 55 -1.52 5.43 -3.14
C ASN A 55 -2.71 5.03 -2.25
N ALA A 56 -3.34 6.02 -1.61
CA ALA A 56 -4.47 5.85 -0.71
C ALA A 56 -5.74 5.35 -1.43
N GLN A 57 -5.93 5.75 -2.69
CA GLN A 57 -7.07 5.36 -3.52
C GLN A 57 -7.06 3.85 -3.80
N ASP A 58 -5.90 3.29 -4.14
CA ASP A 58 -5.70 1.86 -4.30
C ASP A 58 -5.93 1.12 -2.98
N ALA A 59 -5.47 1.69 -1.85
CA ALA A 59 -5.72 1.12 -0.52
C ALA A 59 -7.24 0.99 -0.25
N ARG A 60 -7.98 2.07 -0.49
CA ARG A 60 -9.43 2.09 -0.37
C ARG A 60 -10.10 1.05 -1.26
N ARG A 61 -9.75 1.00 -2.56
CA ARG A 61 -10.31 0.00 -3.49
C ARG A 61 -10.10 -1.44 -3.00
N LEU A 62 -8.94 -1.74 -2.43
CA LEU A 62 -8.66 -3.07 -1.89
C LEU A 62 -9.52 -3.36 -0.65
N VAL A 63 -9.69 -2.39 0.25
CA VAL A 63 -10.54 -2.52 1.44
C VAL A 63 -12.01 -2.68 1.04
N GLU A 64 -12.52 -1.83 0.15
CA GLU A 64 -13.86 -1.92 -0.44
C GLU A 64 -14.09 -3.27 -1.12
N GLY A 65 -13.07 -3.81 -1.81
CA GLY A 65 -13.08 -5.11 -2.44
C GLY A 65 -13.01 -6.30 -1.46
N GLY A 66 -12.89 -6.06 -0.16
CA GLY A 66 -12.87 -7.11 0.86
C GLY A 66 -11.51 -7.80 1.04
N VAL A 67 -10.41 -7.21 0.54
CA VAL A 67 -9.06 -7.71 0.81
C VAL A 67 -8.81 -7.66 2.32
N PRO A 68 -8.36 -8.75 2.97
CA PRO A 68 -8.26 -8.82 4.43
C PRO A 68 -7.02 -8.09 4.98
N VAL A 69 -7.01 -6.76 4.85
CA VAL A 69 -5.96 -5.87 5.35
C VAL A 69 -6.27 -5.49 6.79
N LYS A 70 -5.36 -5.78 7.73
CA LYS A 70 -5.49 -5.36 9.14
C LYS A 70 -4.66 -4.13 9.48
N ASN A 71 -3.55 -3.94 8.78
CA ASN A 71 -2.59 -2.86 9.03
C ASN A 71 -2.23 -2.23 7.69
N LEU A 72 -2.29 -0.91 7.63
CA LEU A 72 -1.86 -0.12 6.49
C LEU A 72 -0.77 0.86 6.96
N ASN A 73 0.47 0.60 6.53
CA ASN A 73 1.58 1.50 6.78
C ASN A 73 1.72 2.52 5.64
N LEU A 74 1.75 3.79 5.99
CA LEU A 74 2.10 4.88 5.10
C LEU A 74 3.60 5.13 5.22
N GLY A 75 4.35 4.59 4.26
CA GLY A 75 5.81 4.76 4.20
C GLY A 75 6.17 6.09 3.56
N ASN A 76 6.13 6.14 2.23
CA ASN A 76 6.46 7.33 1.45
C ASN A 76 5.28 7.74 0.58
N MET A 77 4.80 8.97 0.74
CA MET A 77 3.86 9.60 -0.18
C MET A 77 4.49 10.89 -0.68
N HIS A 78 5.08 10.87 -1.86
CA HIS A 78 5.84 12.00 -2.40
C HIS A 78 4.97 13.23 -2.65
N PHE A 79 5.61 14.40 -2.58
CA PHE A 79 4.99 15.65 -2.99
C PHE A 79 4.53 15.59 -4.45
N SER A 80 3.30 16.01 -4.67
CA SER A 80 2.75 16.37 -5.98
C SER A 80 1.94 17.64 -5.83
N LYS A 81 1.74 18.38 -6.94
CA LYS A 81 0.97 19.63 -6.92
C LYS A 81 -0.41 19.39 -6.29
N GLY A 82 -0.74 20.19 -5.27
CA GLY A 82 -2.00 20.09 -4.52
C GLY A 82 -1.90 19.33 -3.20
N LYS A 83 -0.84 18.53 -2.99
CA LYS A 83 -0.62 17.84 -1.72
C LYS A 83 0.10 18.74 -0.72
N VAL A 84 -0.35 18.70 0.53
CA VAL A 84 0.28 19.39 1.66
C VAL A 84 1.18 18.42 2.40
N GLN A 85 2.27 18.93 2.98
CA GLN A 85 3.14 18.14 3.83
C GLN A 85 2.42 17.78 5.12
N VAL A 86 2.47 16.50 5.50
CA VAL A 86 1.82 15.99 6.72
C VAL A 86 2.86 15.44 7.69
N THR A 87 3.82 14.66 7.18
CA THR A 87 5.03 14.27 7.91
C THR A 87 6.29 14.64 7.13
N LYS A 88 7.47 14.19 7.55
CA LYS A 88 8.72 14.47 6.86
C LYS A 88 8.73 13.94 5.42
N TYR A 89 8.24 12.72 5.18
CA TYR A 89 8.19 12.12 3.84
C TYR A 89 6.77 11.80 3.33
N THR A 90 5.74 12.25 4.02
CA THR A 90 4.34 12.02 3.64
C THR A 90 3.62 13.31 3.31
N TYR A 91 3.10 13.37 2.08
CA TYR A 91 2.32 14.47 1.54
C TYR A 91 0.95 13.94 1.11
N MET A 92 -0.11 14.67 1.44
CA MET A 92 -1.49 14.26 1.17
C MET A 92 -2.33 15.42 0.70
N ASP A 93 -3.29 15.15 -0.19
CA ASP A 93 -4.43 16.03 -0.44
C ASP A 93 -5.65 15.58 0.38
N ASP A 94 -6.78 16.26 0.21
CA ASP A 94 -8.01 15.92 0.92
C ASP A 94 -8.61 14.58 0.49
N GLN A 95 -8.36 14.15 -0.76
CA GLN A 95 -8.83 12.86 -1.25
C GLN A 95 -8.04 11.71 -0.61
N ASP A 96 -6.72 11.84 -0.52
CA ASP A 96 -5.88 10.88 0.20
C ASP A 96 -6.36 10.71 1.65
N LYS A 97 -6.61 11.83 2.34
CA LYS A 97 -7.10 11.82 3.73
C LYS A 97 -8.45 11.12 3.86
N ALA A 98 -9.37 11.40 2.93
CA ALA A 98 -10.70 10.78 2.90
C ALA A 98 -10.61 9.26 2.68
N ASP A 99 -9.73 8.82 1.79
CA ASP A 99 -9.55 7.38 1.48
C ASP A 99 -8.89 6.63 2.64
N LEU A 100 -7.93 7.26 3.33
CA LEU A 100 -7.30 6.70 4.52
C LEU A 100 -8.26 6.64 5.72
N LYS A 101 -9.07 7.68 5.91
CA LYS A 101 -10.15 7.69 6.93
C LYS A 101 -11.17 6.59 6.65
N TYR A 102 -11.58 6.41 5.39
CA TYR A 102 -12.43 5.28 5.00
C TYR A 102 -11.82 3.93 5.40
N CYS A 103 -10.53 3.70 5.12
CA CYS A 103 -9.87 2.46 5.52
C CYS A 103 -9.90 2.26 7.04
N ALA A 104 -9.63 3.31 7.81
CA ALA A 104 -9.67 3.27 9.27
C ALA A 104 -11.08 2.96 9.81
N ASP A 105 -12.11 3.60 9.26
CA ASP A 105 -13.51 3.39 9.61
C ASP A 105 -13.98 1.95 9.30
N HIS A 106 -13.30 1.25 8.37
CA HIS A 106 -13.54 -0.14 8.02
C HIS A 106 -12.63 -1.13 8.78
N GLY A 107 -12.06 -0.70 9.89
CA GLY A 107 -11.33 -1.54 10.84
C GLY A 107 -9.86 -1.80 10.46
N VAL A 108 -9.31 -1.05 9.51
CA VAL A 108 -7.87 -1.11 9.19
C VAL A 108 -7.11 -0.21 10.15
N ASN A 109 -6.06 -0.75 10.79
CA ASN A 109 -5.14 0.08 11.56
C ASN A 109 -4.20 0.84 10.61
N VAL A 110 -4.50 2.12 10.36
CA VAL A 110 -3.72 3.01 9.48
C VAL A 110 -2.73 3.83 10.31
N TYR A 111 -1.45 3.82 9.92
CA TYR A 111 -0.41 4.56 10.61
C TYR A 111 0.73 4.97 9.66
N VAL A 112 1.49 5.99 10.05
CA VAL A 112 2.74 6.37 9.39
C VAL A 112 3.92 5.73 10.14
N GLN A 113 4.80 5.07 9.40
CA GLN A 113 6.08 4.56 9.90
C GLN A 113 7.07 4.45 8.72
N GLU A 114 8.07 5.33 8.72
CA GLU A 114 8.99 5.49 7.58
C GLU A 114 10.03 4.36 7.54
N VAL A 115 10.66 4.05 8.68
CA VAL A 115 11.52 2.87 8.85
C VAL A 115 11.08 2.00 10.04
N PRO A 116 11.46 0.70 10.10
CA PRO A 116 11.04 -0.20 11.17
C PRO A 116 11.36 0.29 12.59
N GLU A 117 12.43 1.07 12.75
CA GLU A 117 12.90 1.64 14.02
C GLU A 117 12.08 2.84 14.49
N ASP A 118 11.33 3.50 13.58
CA ASP A 118 10.52 4.66 13.92
C ASP A 118 9.30 4.28 14.75
N LYS A 119 8.85 5.22 15.59
CA LYS A 119 7.56 5.08 16.27
C LYS A 119 6.43 5.18 15.24
N LYS A 120 5.47 4.27 15.35
CA LYS A 120 4.22 4.35 14.59
C LYS A 120 3.43 5.58 15.03
N GLN A 121 3.06 6.42 14.08
CA GLN A 121 2.16 7.55 14.28
C GLN A 121 0.76 7.18 13.81
N PRO A 122 -0.24 7.07 14.69
CA PRO A 122 -1.62 6.80 14.31
C PRO A 122 -2.16 7.84 13.32
N LEU A 123 -3.04 7.43 12.40
CA LEU A 123 -3.62 8.33 11.40
C LEU A 123 -4.23 9.60 12.01
N GLU A 124 -4.90 9.49 13.16
CA GLU A 124 -5.56 10.60 13.88
C GLU A 124 -4.59 11.67 14.37
N GLU A 125 -3.32 11.33 14.63
CA GLU A 125 -2.29 12.31 15.02
C GLU A 125 -1.73 13.06 13.80
N VAL A 126 -2.04 12.59 12.60
CA VAL A 126 -1.39 12.99 11.36
C VAL A 126 -2.36 13.78 10.46
N ILE A 127 -3.67 13.49 10.44
CA ILE A 127 -4.65 14.12 9.50
C ILE A 127 -6.03 14.49 10.09
#